data_AF-A0AA51MWR1-F1
#
_entry.id   AF-A0AA51MWR1-F1
#
_cell.length_a   1.000
_cell.length_b   1.000
_cell.length_c   1.000
_cell.angle_alpha   90.00
_cell.angle_beta   90.00
_cell.angle_gamma   90.00
#
_symmetry.space_group_name_H-M   'P 1'
#
loop_
_entity.id
_entity.type
_entity.pdbx_description
1 polymer ?
#
loop_
_entity_poly.entity_id
_entity_poly.type
_entity_poly.pdbx_seq_one_letter_code
_entity_poly.pdbx_strand_id
1 'polypeptide(L)'
;MLKTNRNKLVIQSVQGKIHSPAMGPSPYRISHEGKPMILHGVGGITYNFQIGDSCMDLVGDHVEPGVSMRNEDKMENQALMVLSCVGNEARVVSGDAKGAKGFVTGTHGGIEHVLVYFPQEDLEKMAINDTILIKANGQGLKIEGHEDVLVMNLDPNLFEKLGIKENENGELEVPVVTEIPAHLMGSGIGSSTSLSGDYDITTGDEEAVKEYGIDKLKFGDLVLLKDCDNTYGRQYLKGSATVGVIVHSNCILAGHGPGVTGLISCKTSKIKGIKTEDANIAKYLGVK
;
A
#
# COMPACT_ATOMS: atom_id res chain seq x y z
N MET A 1 -21.50 5.14 -12.06
CA MET A 1 -20.02 5.18 -12.04
C MET A 1 -19.64 6.64 -11.84
N LEU A 2 -18.78 6.92 -10.85
CA LEU A 2 -18.35 8.28 -10.55
C LEU A 2 -17.58 8.87 -11.74
N LYS A 3 -17.90 10.11 -12.12
CA LYS A 3 -17.19 10.79 -13.20
C LYS A 3 -15.85 11.30 -12.68
N THR A 4 -14.81 11.14 -13.49
CA THR A 4 -13.45 11.56 -13.13
C THR A 4 -12.78 12.28 -14.28
N ASN A 5 -11.70 12.99 -13.96
CA ASN A 5 -10.82 13.60 -14.96
C ASN A 5 -9.85 12.60 -15.63
N ARG A 6 -10.10 11.28 -15.56
CA ARG A 6 -9.15 10.23 -15.98
C ARG A 6 -8.59 10.40 -17.40
N ASN A 7 -9.39 10.91 -18.33
CA ASN A 7 -8.97 11.14 -19.73
C ASN A 7 -7.92 12.25 -19.88
N LYS A 8 -7.69 13.04 -18.83
CA LYS A 8 -6.69 14.12 -18.78
C LYS A 8 -5.42 13.71 -18.04
N LEU A 9 -5.39 12.50 -17.46
CA LEU A 9 -4.23 12.04 -16.70
C LEU A 9 -3.09 11.65 -17.62
N VAL A 10 -1.87 11.97 -17.20
CA VAL A 10 -0.65 11.59 -17.88
C VAL A 10 -0.33 10.12 -17.55
N ILE A 11 0.16 9.40 -18.55
CA ILE A 11 0.79 8.09 -18.36
C ILE A 11 2.27 8.29 -18.65
N GLN A 12 3.13 8.01 -17.67
CA GLN A 12 4.57 8.21 -17.78
C GLN A 12 5.32 6.95 -17.39
N SER A 13 6.47 6.69 -18.02
CA SER A 13 7.36 5.62 -17.60
C SER A 13 8.13 6.01 -16.34
N VAL A 14 8.08 5.16 -15.32
CA VAL A 14 9.06 5.13 -14.23
C VAL A 14 9.70 3.76 -14.17
N GLN A 15 10.96 3.71 -13.79
CA GLN A 15 11.73 2.47 -13.82
C GLN A 15 12.57 2.37 -12.54
N GLY A 16 12.67 1.14 -12.05
CA GLY A 16 13.62 0.74 -11.03
C GLY A 16 14.10 -0.67 -11.34
N LYS A 17 14.70 -1.30 -10.34
CA LYS A 17 15.13 -2.68 -10.39
C LYS A 17 14.74 -3.39 -9.11
N ILE A 18 14.65 -4.72 -9.17
CA ILE A 18 14.45 -5.55 -7.98
C ILE A 18 15.59 -5.25 -7.01
N HIS A 19 15.22 -4.74 -5.84
CA HIS A 19 16.17 -4.33 -4.81
C HIS A 19 16.44 -5.50 -3.88
N SER A 20 17.70 -5.69 -3.45
CA SER A 20 18.08 -6.75 -2.51
C SER A 20 17.40 -6.55 -1.16
N PRO A 21 17.17 -7.62 -0.37
CA PRO A 21 16.90 -7.47 1.06
C PRO A 21 17.94 -6.57 1.73
N ALA A 22 17.47 -5.70 2.62
CA ALA A 22 18.33 -4.73 3.31
C ALA A 22 18.29 -4.94 4.83
N MET A 23 19.46 -4.79 5.46
CA MET A 23 19.61 -4.81 6.91
C MET A 23 20.27 -3.51 7.37
N GLY A 24 19.88 -3.05 8.55
CA GLY A 24 20.57 -1.95 9.21
C GLY A 24 21.95 -2.38 9.72
N PRO A 25 22.68 -1.47 10.41
CA PRO A 25 24.00 -1.77 10.98
C PRO A 25 23.99 -2.93 11.99
N SER A 26 22.84 -3.18 12.62
CA SER A 26 22.60 -4.34 13.50
C SER A 26 21.81 -5.40 12.76
N PRO A 27 22.18 -6.69 12.87
CA PRO A 27 21.36 -7.78 12.36
C PRO A 27 20.10 -8.03 13.20
N TYR A 28 20.06 -7.49 14.42
CA TYR A 28 18.93 -7.62 15.32
C TYR A 28 17.90 -6.50 15.11
N ARG A 29 16.63 -6.90 15.12
CA ARG A 29 15.45 -6.05 15.33
C ARG A 29 14.97 -6.22 16.76
N ILE A 30 14.52 -5.16 17.41
CA ILE A 30 14.12 -5.19 18.82
C ILE A 30 12.59 -5.22 18.90
N SER A 31 12.02 -6.30 19.42
CA SER A 31 10.56 -6.40 19.57
C SER A 31 10.00 -5.34 20.52
N HIS A 32 8.69 -5.13 20.51
CA HIS A 32 8.00 -4.25 21.45
C HIS A 32 8.15 -4.67 22.93
N GLU A 33 8.57 -5.92 23.19
CA GLU A 33 8.94 -6.42 24.52
C GLU A 33 10.42 -6.18 24.88
N GLY A 34 11.20 -5.57 23.99
CA GLY A 34 12.63 -5.36 24.16
C GLY A 34 13.51 -6.58 23.84
N LYS A 35 12.99 -7.60 23.15
CA LYS A 35 13.76 -8.81 22.81
C LYS A 35 14.43 -8.66 21.44
N PRO A 36 15.75 -8.94 21.32
CA PRO A 36 16.44 -8.93 20.03
C PRO A 36 16.10 -10.17 19.20
N MET A 37 15.76 -9.97 17.93
CA MET A 37 15.32 -11.00 16.99
C MET A 37 16.07 -10.86 15.66
N ILE A 38 16.36 -11.98 14.98
CA ILE A 38 16.88 -12.00 13.62
C ILE A 38 15.80 -12.64 12.73
N LEU A 39 15.23 -11.84 11.83
CA LEU A 39 14.08 -12.22 11.01
C LEU A 39 14.26 -11.74 9.57
N HIS A 40 13.63 -12.42 8.62
CA HIS A 40 13.43 -11.90 7.27
C HIS A 40 12.56 -10.63 7.32
N GLY A 41 12.71 -9.75 6.34
CA GLY A 41 11.96 -8.50 6.27
C GLY A 41 11.96 -7.89 4.88
N VAL A 42 12.08 -6.56 4.82
CA VAL A 42 12.04 -5.75 3.60
C VAL A 42 13.06 -6.15 2.52
N GLY A 43 12.67 -5.92 1.26
CA GLY A 43 13.45 -6.07 0.06
C GLY A 43 13.44 -7.47 -0.54
N GLY A 44 13.86 -7.55 -1.80
CA GLY A 44 14.00 -8.81 -2.53
C GLY A 44 12.74 -9.29 -3.21
N ILE A 45 12.75 -10.59 -3.46
CA ILE A 45 11.62 -11.36 -3.99
C ILE A 45 11.16 -12.28 -2.85
N THR A 46 9.97 -12.02 -2.32
CA THR A 46 9.32 -12.88 -1.34
C THR A 46 8.52 -13.95 -2.09
N TYR A 47 9.07 -15.16 -2.16
CA TYR A 47 8.53 -16.24 -3.01
C TYR A 47 7.25 -16.90 -2.50
N ASN A 48 6.95 -16.79 -1.20
CA ASN A 48 5.87 -17.56 -0.56
C ASN A 48 4.77 -16.69 0.08
N PHE A 49 4.85 -15.37 -0.08
CA PHE A 49 3.80 -14.43 0.36
C PHE A 49 3.53 -13.41 -0.75
N GLN A 50 2.27 -13.28 -1.12
CA GLN A 50 1.77 -12.33 -2.11
C GLN A 50 0.49 -11.65 -1.61
N ILE A 51 -0.03 -10.70 -2.40
CA ILE A 51 -1.34 -10.10 -2.16
C ILE A 51 -2.43 -11.17 -1.95
N GLY A 52 -3.34 -10.91 -1.03
CA GLY A 52 -4.39 -11.82 -0.56
C GLY A 52 -3.94 -12.90 0.43
N ASP A 53 -2.63 -13.07 0.67
CA ASP A 53 -2.17 -13.87 1.82
C ASP A 53 -2.27 -13.06 3.12
N SER A 54 -2.27 -13.75 4.26
CA SER A 54 -2.25 -13.09 5.57
C SER A 54 -1.01 -12.21 5.71
N CYS A 55 -1.21 -10.96 6.15
CA CYS A 55 -0.10 -10.08 6.52
C CYS A 55 0.26 -10.22 8.00
N MET A 56 -0.49 -11.02 8.76
CA MET A 56 -0.36 -11.17 10.21
C MET A 56 0.26 -12.50 10.63
N ASP A 57 -0.05 -13.58 9.90
CA ASP A 57 0.33 -14.96 10.23
C ASP A 57 1.61 -15.36 9.51
N LEU A 58 2.73 -14.75 9.91
CA LEU A 58 4.05 -15.05 9.40
C LEU A 58 5.16 -14.77 10.42
N VAL A 59 6.32 -15.39 10.20
CA VAL A 59 7.53 -15.18 11.01
C VAL A 59 8.49 -14.28 10.24
N GLY A 60 8.34 -12.97 10.43
CA GLY A 60 9.09 -11.93 9.73
C GLY A 60 8.85 -10.55 10.34
N ASP A 61 9.56 -9.54 9.84
CA ASP A 61 9.39 -8.14 10.25
C ASP A 61 9.39 -7.22 9.02
N HIS A 62 8.26 -6.54 8.77
CA HIS A 62 8.06 -5.75 7.54
C HIS A 62 8.31 -6.59 6.26
N VAL A 63 7.78 -7.81 6.20
CA VAL A 63 7.83 -8.61 4.98
C VAL A 63 7.00 -7.92 3.91
N GLU A 64 7.65 -7.62 2.79
CA GLU A 64 7.03 -7.06 1.59
C GLU A 64 6.60 -8.21 0.65
N PRO A 65 5.33 -8.28 0.20
CA PRO A 65 4.82 -9.36 -0.63
C PRO A 65 5.28 -9.24 -2.08
N GLY A 66 5.63 -10.37 -2.70
CA GLY A 66 6.07 -10.41 -4.09
C GLY A 66 7.42 -9.73 -4.32
N VAL A 67 7.47 -8.72 -5.18
CA VAL A 67 8.73 -8.08 -5.61
C VAL A 67 8.84 -6.68 -5.03
N SER A 68 9.98 -6.41 -4.39
CA SER A 68 10.35 -5.07 -3.93
C SER A 68 11.31 -4.44 -4.92
N MET A 69 10.96 -3.26 -5.45
CA MET A 69 11.80 -2.56 -6.42
C MET A 69 12.14 -1.14 -5.98
N ARG A 70 13.30 -0.68 -6.45
CA ARG A 70 13.87 0.63 -6.12
C ARG A 70 14.70 1.15 -7.29
N ASN A 71 14.85 2.47 -7.38
CA ASN A 71 15.90 3.12 -8.16
C ASN A 71 17.07 3.55 -7.25
N GLU A 72 18.31 3.36 -7.70
CA GLU A 72 19.49 3.73 -6.92
C GLU A 72 19.73 5.25 -6.94
N ASP A 73 19.36 5.91 -8.03
CA ASP A 73 19.37 7.37 -8.07
C ASP A 73 18.24 7.89 -7.18
N LYS A 74 18.58 8.75 -6.22
CA LYS A 74 17.62 9.25 -5.22
C LYS A 74 16.50 10.07 -5.84
N MET A 75 16.79 10.88 -6.84
CA MET A 75 15.80 11.73 -7.49
C MET A 75 14.86 10.89 -8.34
N GLU A 76 15.41 9.93 -9.08
CA GLU A 76 14.61 8.97 -9.84
C GLU A 76 13.78 8.07 -8.91
N ASN A 77 14.30 7.68 -7.75
CA ASN A 77 13.54 6.88 -6.79
C ASN A 77 12.40 7.67 -6.15
N GLN A 78 12.60 8.95 -5.87
CA GLN A 78 11.50 9.82 -5.43
C GLN A 78 10.40 9.90 -6.49
N ALA A 79 10.76 10.02 -7.77
CA ALA A 79 9.79 9.97 -8.87
C ALA A 79 9.11 8.60 -8.97
N LEU A 80 9.86 7.50 -8.79
CA LEU A 80 9.32 6.14 -8.77
C LEU A 80 8.28 5.96 -7.65
N MET A 81 8.61 6.39 -6.42
CA MET A 81 7.73 6.30 -5.25
C MET A 81 6.46 7.13 -5.40
N VAL A 82 6.58 8.38 -5.90
CA VAL A 82 5.44 9.29 -6.03
C VAL A 82 4.57 8.94 -7.23
N LEU A 83 5.13 8.56 -8.38
CA LEU A 83 4.33 8.40 -9.60
C LEU A 83 3.70 7.00 -9.69
N SER A 84 4.28 5.98 -9.06
CA SER A 84 3.72 4.62 -9.05
C SER A 84 2.45 4.57 -8.23
N CYS A 85 1.34 4.23 -8.87
CA CYS A 85 0.04 4.08 -8.23
C CYS A 85 -0.34 2.60 -8.14
N VAL A 86 -1.01 2.22 -7.04
CA VAL A 86 -1.56 0.88 -6.82
C VAL A 86 -2.49 0.52 -7.98
N GLY A 87 -2.19 -0.62 -8.62
CA GLY A 87 -2.87 -1.11 -9.82
C GLY A 87 -2.17 -0.80 -11.15
N ASN A 88 -1.12 0.04 -11.18
CA ASN A 88 -0.41 0.34 -12.43
C ASN A 88 0.27 -0.91 -13.02
N GLU A 89 0.22 -1.03 -14.35
CA GLU A 89 0.89 -2.10 -15.10
C GLU A 89 2.42 -2.02 -14.89
N ALA A 90 3.00 -3.14 -14.46
CA ALA A 90 4.44 -3.34 -14.34
C ALA A 90 4.89 -4.40 -15.35
N ARG A 91 6.08 -4.22 -15.93
CA ARG A 91 6.68 -5.18 -16.85
C ARG A 91 8.16 -5.34 -16.58
N VAL A 92 8.63 -6.57 -16.46
CA VAL A 92 10.07 -6.87 -16.39
C VAL A 92 10.70 -6.62 -17.78
N VAL A 93 11.80 -5.86 -17.85
CA VAL A 93 12.44 -5.46 -19.11
C VAL A 93 13.87 -6.00 -19.31
N SER A 94 14.39 -6.75 -18.34
CA SER A 94 15.67 -7.49 -18.39
C SER A 94 15.53 -8.91 -17.82
N GLY A 95 16.63 -9.66 -17.83
CA GLY A 95 16.68 -10.99 -17.20
C GLY A 95 15.86 -12.06 -17.90
N ASP A 96 15.78 -13.23 -17.26
CA ASP A 96 15.08 -14.40 -17.80
C ASP A 96 13.56 -14.25 -17.71
N ALA A 97 13.06 -13.40 -16.80
CA ALA A 97 11.66 -13.04 -16.70
C ALA A 97 11.24 -11.89 -17.65
N LYS A 98 12.09 -11.44 -18.57
CA LYS A 98 11.77 -10.32 -19.48
C LYS A 98 10.44 -10.53 -20.20
N GLY A 99 9.55 -9.55 -20.08
CA GLY A 99 8.21 -9.58 -20.65
C GLY A 99 7.11 -10.02 -19.67
N ALA A 100 7.47 -10.59 -18.52
CA ALA A 100 6.54 -10.86 -17.42
C ALA A 100 5.77 -9.60 -17.05
N LYS A 101 4.47 -9.77 -16.78
CA LYS A 101 3.55 -8.68 -16.47
C LYS A 101 3.02 -8.82 -15.06
N GLY A 102 2.90 -7.67 -14.42
CA GLY A 102 2.48 -7.55 -13.04
C GLY A 102 1.77 -6.23 -12.81
N PHE A 103 1.60 -5.90 -11.54
CA PHE A 103 1.06 -4.60 -11.15
C PHE A 103 1.56 -4.14 -9.79
N VAL A 104 1.59 -2.82 -9.60
CA VAL A 104 1.95 -2.20 -8.32
C VAL A 104 0.91 -2.53 -7.26
N THR A 105 1.35 -3.01 -6.10
CA THR A 105 0.49 -3.38 -4.97
C THR A 105 0.54 -2.35 -3.85
N GLY A 106 1.57 -1.51 -3.81
CA GLY A 106 1.80 -0.58 -2.72
C GLY A 106 3.16 0.11 -2.79
N THR A 107 3.43 0.96 -1.81
CA THR A 107 4.74 1.58 -1.61
C THR A 107 5.11 1.55 -0.14
N HIS A 108 6.37 1.30 0.19
CA HIS A 108 6.88 1.27 1.55
C HIS A 108 7.92 2.39 1.78
N GLY A 109 7.58 3.34 2.64
CA GLY A 109 8.39 4.51 2.95
C GLY A 109 9.58 4.19 3.88
N GLY A 110 10.60 5.03 3.88
CA GLY A 110 11.82 4.84 4.68
C GLY A 110 12.87 4.02 3.94
N ILE A 111 12.56 2.79 3.51
CA ILE A 111 13.42 2.05 2.56
C ILE A 111 13.19 2.47 1.10
N GLU A 112 12.05 3.13 0.86
CA GLU A 112 11.63 3.72 -0.41
C GLU A 112 11.48 2.67 -1.51
N HIS A 113 10.65 1.66 -1.24
CA HIS A 113 10.30 0.59 -2.18
C HIS A 113 8.92 0.78 -2.81
N VAL A 114 8.84 0.45 -4.10
CA VAL A 114 7.56 0.13 -4.76
C VAL A 114 7.39 -1.38 -4.75
N LEU A 115 6.19 -1.84 -4.38
CA LEU A 115 5.87 -3.26 -4.28
C LEU A 115 5.07 -3.69 -5.49
N VAL A 116 5.42 -4.86 -6.05
CA VAL A 116 4.87 -5.33 -7.32
C VAL A 116 4.51 -6.80 -7.25
N TYR A 117 3.28 -7.11 -7.65
CA TYR A 117 2.83 -8.48 -7.87
C TYR A 117 3.26 -8.96 -9.25
N PHE A 118 3.76 -10.19 -9.32
CA PHE A 118 3.88 -10.99 -10.54
C PHE A 118 3.39 -12.42 -10.26
N PRO A 119 2.92 -13.16 -11.28
CA PRO A 119 2.59 -14.58 -11.12
C PRO A 119 3.77 -15.40 -10.58
N GLN A 120 3.49 -16.45 -9.80
CA GLN A 120 4.53 -17.27 -9.18
C GLN A 120 5.55 -17.81 -10.19
N GLU A 121 5.09 -18.28 -11.35
CA GLU A 121 5.96 -18.84 -12.40
C GLU A 121 6.97 -17.83 -12.98
N ASP A 122 6.69 -16.54 -12.83
CA ASP A 122 7.61 -15.48 -13.26
C ASP A 122 8.58 -15.11 -12.16
N LEU A 123 8.18 -15.16 -10.88
CA LEU A 123 9.08 -14.93 -9.75
C LEU A 123 10.30 -15.85 -9.76
N GLU A 124 10.10 -17.14 -10.11
CA GLU A 124 11.18 -18.14 -10.18
C GLU A 124 12.23 -17.83 -11.27
N LYS A 125 11.92 -16.94 -12.22
CA LYS A 125 12.80 -16.52 -13.31
C LYS A 125 13.43 -15.15 -13.07
N MET A 126 13.05 -14.47 -12.00
CA MET A 126 13.54 -13.14 -11.68
C MET A 126 14.80 -13.21 -10.82
N ALA A 127 15.66 -12.22 -10.97
CA ALA A 127 16.83 -12.03 -10.13
C ALA A 127 16.89 -10.62 -9.55
N ILE A 128 17.61 -10.46 -8.43
CA ILE A 128 17.98 -9.14 -7.93
C ILE A 128 18.68 -8.34 -9.04
N ASN A 129 18.34 -7.06 -9.14
CA ASN A 129 18.73 -6.13 -10.20
C ASN A 129 17.98 -6.28 -11.54
N ASP A 130 17.05 -7.22 -11.69
CA ASP A 130 16.19 -7.18 -12.87
C ASP A 130 15.38 -5.88 -12.90
N THR A 131 15.33 -5.27 -14.07
CA THR A 131 14.72 -3.97 -14.29
C THR A 131 13.23 -4.12 -14.55
N ILE A 132 12.44 -3.28 -13.89
CA ILE A 132 10.98 -3.28 -13.99
C ILE A 132 10.54 -1.88 -14.43
N LEU A 133 9.78 -1.84 -15.51
CA LEU A 133 9.18 -0.65 -16.06
C LEU A 133 7.72 -0.58 -15.62
N ILE A 134 7.33 0.52 -14.97
CA ILE A 134 5.95 0.81 -14.59
C ILE A 134 5.40 1.88 -15.53
N LYS A 135 4.18 1.66 -16.03
CA LYS A 135 3.38 2.71 -16.68
C LYS A 135 2.62 3.47 -15.60
N ALA A 136 3.27 4.47 -15.02
CA ALA A 136 2.73 5.27 -13.94
C ALA A 136 1.49 6.06 -14.40
N ASN A 137 0.37 5.91 -13.70
CA ASN A 137 -0.88 6.61 -13.98
C ASN A 137 -1.77 6.68 -12.73
N GLY A 138 -2.28 7.87 -12.38
CA GLY A 138 -3.22 8.02 -11.27
C GLY A 138 -3.03 9.29 -10.46
N GLN A 139 -1.80 9.81 -10.37
CA GLN A 139 -1.58 11.08 -9.69
C GLN A 139 -2.32 12.23 -10.38
N GLY A 140 -3.06 13.02 -9.58
CA GLY A 140 -3.93 14.09 -10.05
C GLY A 140 -5.34 13.63 -10.45
N LEU A 141 -5.71 12.37 -10.22
CA LEU A 141 -7.08 11.89 -10.37
C LEU A 141 -8.03 12.69 -9.44
N LYS A 142 -9.14 13.13 -10.00
CA LYS A 142 -10.20 13.88 -9.29
C LYS A 142 -11.55 13.30 -9.66
N ILE A 143 -12.45 13.31 -8.68
CA ILE A 143 -13.84 12.93 -8.82
C ILE A 143 -14.65 14.21 -9.03
N GLU A 144 -15.40 14.31 -10.13
CA GLU A 144 -16.23 15.49 -10.40
C GLU A 144 -17.34 15.61 -9.34
N GLY A 145 -17.48 16.79 -8.70
CA GLY A 145 -18.45 17.02 -7.62
C GLY A 145 -17.96 16.65 -6.21
N HIS A 146 -16.74 16.10 -6.10
CA HIS A 146 -16.10 15.76 -4.83
C HIS A 146 -14.69 16.35 -4.76
N GLU A 147 -14.54 17.65 -5.04
CA GLU A 147 -13.25 18.34 -5.08
C GLU A 147 -12.54 18.40 -3.72
N ASP A 148 -13.26 18.16 -2.63
CA ASP A 148 -12.78 18.06 -1.25
C ASP A 148 -12.24 16.65 -0.89
N VAL A 149 -12.41 15.68 -1.79
CA VAL A 149 -11.88 14.32 -1.67
C VAL A 149 -10.60 14.21 -2.50
N LEU A 150 -9.48 13.97 -1.83
CA LEU A 150 -8.23 13.64 -2.49
C LEU A 150 -8.23 12.18 -2.91
N VAL A 151 -8.01 11.90 -4.19
CA VAL A 151 -7.60 10.58 -4.68
C VAL A 151 -6.11 10.62 -4.98
N MET A 152 -5.36 9.64 -4.48
CA MET A 152 -3.90 9.56 -4.57
C MET A 152 -3.47 8.09 -4.72
N ASN A 153 -2.28 7.87 -5.27
CA ASN A 153 -1.63 6.55 -5.32
C ASN A 153 -2.50 5.43 -5.92
N LEU A 154 -3.50 5.74 -6.74
CA LEU A 154 -4.51 4.79 -7.22
C LEU A 154 -4.68 4.85 -8.73
N ASP A 155 -4.49 3.70 -9.38
CA ASP A 155 -4.76 3.55 -10.82
C ASP A 155 -6.24 3.81 -11.12
N PRO A 156 -6.59 4.64 -12.11
CA PRO A 156 -8.00 4.93 -12.45
C PRO A 156 -8.81 3.70 -12.84
N ASN A 157 -8.19 2.66 -13.41
CA ASN A 157 -8.85 1.40 -13.72
C ASN A 157 -9.12 0.58 -12.46
N LEU A 158 -8.23 0.63 -11.47
CA LEU A 158 -8.49 -0.02 -10.18
C LEU A 158 -9.58 0.74 -9.41
N PHE A 159 -9.54 2.08 -9.40
CA PHE A 159 -10.57 2.94 -8.80
C PHE A 159 -11.99 2.53 -9.24
N GLU A 160 -12.21 2.29 -10.53
CA GLU A 160 -13.51 1.87 -11.06
C GLU A 160 -13.97 0.49 -10.58
N LYS A 161 -13.03 -0.38 -10.18
CA LYS A 161 -13.30 -1.73 -9.69
C LYS A 161 -13.50 -1.80 -8.17
N LEU A 162 -13.14 -0.76 -7.43
CA LEU A 162 -13.25 -0.74 -5.96
C LEU A 162 -14.70 -0.72 -5.46
N GLY A 163 -15.70 -0.53 -6.35
CA GLY A 163 -17.11 -0.56 -5.97
C GLY A 163 -17.60 0.68 -5.22
N ILE A 164 -16.89 1.81 -5.36
CA ILE A 164 -17.22 3.07 -4.71
C ILE A 164 -18.55 3.62 -5.24
N LYS A 165 -19.43 4.04 -4.34
CA LYS A 165 -20.74 4.60 -4.66
C LYS A 165 -20.96 5.89 -3.90
N GLU A 166 -21.70 6.80 -4.50
CA GLU A 166 -22.24 7.98 -3.80
C GLU A 166 -23.63 7.63 -3.25
N ASN A 167 -23.87 7.94 -1.98
CA ASN A 167 -25.18 7.73 -1.34
C ASN A 167 -26.08 8.96 -1.48
N GLU A 168 -27.32 8.88 -0.97
CA GLU A 168 -28.32 9.96 -1.06
C GLU A 168 -27.90 11.26 -0.35
N ASN A 169 -26.92 11.18 0.58
CA ASN A 169 -26.39 12.32 1.32
C ASN A 169 -25.15 12.96 0.63
N GLY A 170 -24.72 12.44 -0.53
CA GLY A 170 -23.50 12.88 -1.22
C GLY A 170 -22.20 12.37 -0.59
N GLU A 171 -22.28 11.35 0.28
CA GLU A 171 -21.11 10.70 0.87
C GLU A 171 -20.62 9.56 -0.04
N LEU A 172 -19.31 9.32 -0.05
CA LEU A 172 -18.67 8.24 -0.78
C LEU A 172 -18.58 6.99 0.10
N GLU A 173 -19.35 5.98 -0.26
CA GLU A 173 -19.32 4.64 0.33
C GLU A 173 -18.24 3.79 -0.36
N VAL A 174 -17.27 3.33 0.42
CA VAL A 174 -16.11 2.57 -0.06
C VAL A 174 -16.06 1.21 0.65
N PRO A 175 -16.04 0.09 -0.09
CA PRO A 175 -15.84 -1.23 0.50
C PRO A 175 -14.51 -1.34 1.25
N VAL A 176 -14.56 -1.77 2.51
CA VAL A 176 -13.37 -2.00 3.37
C VAL A 176 -13.58 -3.26 4.21
N VAL A 177 -12.52 -3.96 4.58
CA VAL A 177 -12.62 -5.15 5.43
C VAL A 177 -12.85 -4.78 6.91
N THR A 178 -12.29 -3.65 7.34
CA THR A 178 -12.43 -3.13 8.70
C THR A 178 -12.14 -1.63 8.78
N GLU A 179 -12.46 -1.03 9.92
CA GLU A 179 -12.11 0.35 10.28
C GLU A 179 -11.02 0.35 11.36
N ILE A 180 -10.03 1.23 11.21
CA ILE A 180 -8.89 1.38 12.12
C ILE A 180 -8.98 2.77 12.77
N PRO A 181 -9.12 2.83 14.11
CA PRO A 181 -9.07 4.11 14.83
C PRO A 181 -7.70 4.78 14.73
N ALA A 182 -7.68 6.12 14.72
CA ALA A 182 -6.44 6.89 14.64
C ALA A 182 -5.40 6.57 15.72
N HIS A 183 -5.82 6.18 16.93
CA HIS A 183 -4.89 5.85 18.02
C HIS A 183 -4.13 4.55 17.81
N LEU A 184 -4.51 3.74 16.80
CA LEU A 184 -3.77 2.58 16.35
C LEU A 184 -2.81 2.91 15.21
N MET A 185 -2.75 4.15 14.71
CA MET A 185 -1.78 4.53 13.68
C MET A 185 -0.45 4.97 14.32
N GLY A 186 0.68 4.58 13.73
CA GLY A 186 2.01 4.79 14.30
C GLY A 186 3.04 5.29 13.31
N SER A 187 4.09 4.50 13.08
CA SER A 187 5.23 4.84 12.24
C SER A 187 4.79 5.39 10.88
N GLY A 188 5.40 6.51 10.44
CA GLY A 188 5.02 7.22 9.22
C GLY A 188 4.08 8.43 9.43
N ILE A 189 3.48 8.60 10.61
CA ILE A 189 2.82 9.86 11.01
C ILE A 189 3.84 11.02 10.96
N GLY A 190 3.39 12.19 10.49
CA GLY A 190 4.24 13.38 10.35
C GLY A 190 5.04 13.44 9.04
N SER A 191 4.94 12.42 8.18
CA SER A 191 5.41 12.54 6.79
C SER A 191 4.79 13.78 6.12
N SER A 192 5.60 14.55 5.39
CA SER A 192 5.19 15.78 4.73
C SER A 192 4.25 15.55 3.55
N THR A 193 4.19 14.31 3.04
CA THR A 193 3.28 13.91 1.96
C THR A 193 2.76 12.50 2.16
N SER A 194 1.48 12.29 1.83
CA SER A 194 0.78 11.01 1.74
C SER A 194 0.81 10.42 0.33
N LEU A 195 1.30 11.17 -0.66
CA LEU A 195 1.44 10.73 -2.05
C LEU A 195 2.68 9.85 -2.28
N SER A 196 3.37 9.46 -1.21
CA SER A 196 4.55 8.59 -1.23
C SER A 196 4.60 7.74 0.02
N GLY A 197 4.93 6.45 -0.15
CA GLY A 197 5.08 5.51 0.95
C GLY A 197 3.79 5.23 1.71
N ASP A 198 3.97 4.69 2.91
CA ASP A 198 2.92 4.18 3.79
C ASP A 198 3.14 4.60 5.24
N TYR A 199 2.25 4.15 6.11
CA TYR A 199 2.33 4.31 7.55
C TYR A 199 1.58 3.17 8.25
N ASP A 200 1.97 2.88 9.47
CA ASP A 200 1.70 1.59 10.10
C ASP A 200 0.47 1.61 11.00
N ILE A 201 -0.28 0.51 10.97
CA ILE A 201 -1.22 0.14 12.03
C ILE A 201 -0.40 -0.55 13.12
N THR A 202 -0.29 0.06 14.30
CA THR A 202 0.44 -0.50 15.44
C THR A 202 -0.30 -1.71 16.04
N THR A 203 0.45 -2.74 16.41
CA THR A 203 -0.11 -4.03 16.83
C THR A 203 0.30 -4.45 18.25
N GLY A 204 0.86 -3.54 19.04
CA GLY A 204 1.32 -3.82 20.41
C GLY A 204 0.21 -4.05 21.44
N ASP A 205 -1.04 -3.70 21.13
CA ASP A 205 -2.22 -3.97 21.95
C ASP A 205 -3.01 -5.12 21.32
N GLU A 206 -2.84 -6.33 21.85
CA GLU A 206 -3.51 -7.53 21.33
C GLU A 206 -5.04 -7.49 21.46
N GLU A 207 -5.59 -6.80 22.46
CA GLU A 207 -7.04 -6.70 22.66
C GLU A 207 -7.63 -5.82 21.56
N ALA A 208 -7.02 -4.65 21.31
CA ALA A 208 -7.42 -3.78 20.21
C ALA A 208 -7.25 -4.47 18.85
N VAL A 209 -6.15 -5.19 18.63
CA VAL A 209 -5.91 -5.96 17.39
C VAL A 209 -7.07 -6.92 17.10
N LYS A 210 -7.56 -7.65 18.11
CA LYS A 210 -8.71 -8.57 17.98
C LYS A 210 -10.03 -7.83 17.82
N GLU A 211 -10.25 -6.74 18.58
CA GLU A 211 -11.47 -5.93 18.54
C GLU A 211 -11.73 -5.39 17.13
N TYR A 212 -10.68 -4.83 16.49
CA TYR A 212 -10.77 -4.23 15.15
C TYR A 212 -10.52 -5.24 14.02
N GLY A 213 -10.31 -6.52 14.33
CA GLY A 213 -10.08 -7.58 13.35
C GLY A 213 -8.78 -7.41 12.56
N ILE A 214 -7.78 -6.73 13.14
CA ILE A 214 -6.47 -6.47 12.54
C ILE A 214 -5.69 -7.79 12.37
N ASP A 215 -5.91 -8.76 13.27
CA ASP A 215 -5.34 -10.12 13.22
C ASP A 215 -5.72 -10.91 11.96
N LYS A 216 -6.75 -10.48 11.23
CA LYS A 216 -7.27 -11.15 10.03
C LYS A 216 -6.86 -10.46 8.73
N LEU A 217 -6.11 -9.36 8.81
CA LEU A 217 -5.73 -8.59 7.64
C LEU A 217 -4.85 -9.41 6.68
N LYS A 218 -5.08 -9.17 5.41
CA LYS A 218 -4.32 -9.72 4.29
C LYS A 218 -3.61 -8.59 3.55
N PHE A 219 -2.51 -8.94 2.90
CA PHE A 219 -1.90 -8.05 1.92
C PHE A 219 -2.93 -7.66 0.87
N GLY A 220 -3.05 -6.38 0.55
CA GLY A 220 -4.00 -5.87 -0.43
C GLY A 220 -5.41 -5.59 0.10
N ASP A 221 -5.70 -5.85 1.37
CA ASP A 221 -6.99 -5.47 1.96
C ASP A 221 -7.17 -3.95 1.97
N LEU A 222 -8.39 -3.49 1.72
CA LEU A 222 -8.80 -2.10 1.87
C LEU A 222 -9.29 -1.87 3.30
N VAL A 223 -8.76 -0.85 3.96
CA VAL A 223 -9.15 -0.44 5.32
C VAL A 223 -9.56 1.02 5.35
N LEU A 224 -10.48 1.36 6.25
CA LEU A 224 -10.80 2.75 6.56
C LEU A 224 -10.02 3.19 7.80
N LEU A 225 -9.24 4.25 7.68
CA LEU A 225 -8.52 4.89 8.76
C LEU A 225 -9.36 6.06 9.26
N LYS A 226 -9.99 5.87 10.42
CA LYS A 226 -10.92 6.83 11.02
C LYS A 226 -10.16 7.94 11.72
N ASP A 227 -10.63 9.18 11.56
CA ASP A 227 -10.02 10.39 12.10
C ASP A 227 -8.57 10.63 11.63
N CYS A 228 -8.22 10.10 10.44
CA CYS A 228 -6.91 10.23 9.81
C CYS A 228 -7.01 11.07 8.52
N ASP A 229 -6.47 12.30 8.55
CA ASP A 229 -6.37 13.17 7.38
C ASP A 229 -5.03 12.97 6.69
N ASN A 230 -5.10 12.54 5.44
CA ASN A 230 -3.96 12.32 4.56
C ASN A 230 -4.08 13.17 3.29
N THR A 231 -4.81 14.29 3.32
CA THR A 231 -4.92 15.18 2.15
C THR A 231 -3.60 15.89 1.78
N TYR A 232 -2.63 15.94 2.70
CA TYR A 232 -1.28 16.44 2.46
C TYR A 232 -0.27 15.58 3.22
N GLY A 233 0.22 16.05 4.38
CA GLY A 233 0.90 15.19 5.34
C GLY A 233 -0.11 14.36 6.14
N ARG A 234 0.42 13.37 6.87
CA ARG A 234 -0.40 12.46 7.68
C ARG A 234 -0.62 13.03 9.08
N GLN A 235 -1.87 13.20 9.48
CA GLN A 235 -2.23 13.74 10.80
C GLN A 235 -3.55 13.19 11.34
N TYR A 236 -3.72 13.30 12.65
CA TYR A 236 -5.03 13.15 13.28
C TYR A 236 -5.91 14.36 12.99
N LEU A 237 -7.13 14.11 12.53
CA LEU A 237 -8.16 15.14 12.41
C LEU A 237 -9.53 14.50 12.66
N LYS A 238 -10.16 14.83 13.78
CA LYS A 238 -11.49 14.30 14.11
C LYS A 238 -12.50 14.56 12.99
N GLY A 239 -13.23 13.52 12.58
CA GLY A 239 -14.22 13.54 11.52
C GLY A 239 -13.64 13.32 10.12
N SER A 240 -12.32 13.36 9.95
CA SER A 240 -11.67 12.98 8.68
C SER A 240 -11.65 11.46 8.50
N ALA A 241 -11.41 11.02 7.28
CA ALA A 241 -11.20 9.61 6.99
C ALA A 241 -10.28 9.43 5.80
N THR A 242 -9.53 8.33 5.83
CA THR A 242 -8.70 7.88 4.72
C THR A 242 -8.96 6.40 4.44
N VAL A 243 -9.21 6.04 3.18
CA VAL A 243 -9.14 4.64 2.74
C VAL A 243 -7.74 4.37 2.22
N GLY A 244 -7.17 3.24 2.62
CA GLY A 244 -5.87 2.77 2.16
C GLY A 244 -5.85 1.27 1.93
N VAL A 245 -4.73 0.79 1.40
CA VAL A 245 -4.48 -0.63 1.13
C VAL A 245 -3.35 -1.14 2.01
N ILE A 246 -3.47 -2.37 2.53
CA ILE A 246 -2.41 -3.04 3.30
C ILE A 246 -1.26 -3.46 2.36
N VAL A 247 -0.03 -3.02 2.63
CA VAL A 247 1.10 -3.18 1.70
C VAL A 247 2.24 -4.04 2.22
N HIS A 248 2.47 -4.11 3.53
CA HIS A 248 3.46 -5.01 4.13
C HIS A 248 2.94 -5.71 5.39
N SER A 249 3.70 -6.69 5.87
CA SER A 249 3.30 -7.53 6.99
C SER A 249 3.27 -6.78 8.30
N ASN A 250 2.75 -7.45 9.32
CA ASN A 250 2.99 -7.12 10.71
C ASN A 250 4.49 -6.97 11.00
N CYS A 251 4.77 -6.26 12.07
CA CYS A 251 6.08 -5.87 12.52
C CYS A 251 6.20 -6.16 14.02
N ILE A 252 7.39 -6.56 14.47
CA ILE A 252 7.64 -6.81 15.88
C ILE A 252 8.01 -5.54 16.64
N LEU A 253 8.40 -4.46 15.94
CA LEU A 253 8.89 -3.22 16.53
C LEU A 253 7.75 -2.44 17.22
N ALA A 254 8.07 -1.77 18.32
CA ALA A 254 7.12 -0.85 18.97
C ALA A 254 6.74 0.30 18.02
N GLY A 255 5.44 0.60 17.92
CA GLY A 255 4.92 1.67 17.07
C GLY A 255 4.79 1.32 15.58
N HIS A 256 5.00 0.04 15.22
CA HIS A 256 4.88 -0.47 13.86
C HIS A 256 3.88 -1.63 13.77
N GLY A 257 3.56 -2.03 12.54
CA GLY A 257 2.72 -3.19 12.21
C GLY A 257 2.42 -3.22 10.71
N PRO A 258 1.27 -3.72 10.23
CA PRO A 258 0.96 -3.69 8.81
C PRO A 258 0.90 -2.27 8.24
N GLY A 259 1.64 -2.02 7.16
CA GLY A 259 1.70 -0.72 6.50
C GLY A 259 0.49 -0.45 5.62
N VAL A 260 0.08 0.82 5.55
CA VAL A 260 -1.06 1.27 4.75
C VAL A 260 -0.64 2.36 3.75
N THR A 261 -0.74 2.08 2.45
CA THR A 261 -0.66 3.12 1.42
C THR A 261 -2.03 3.78 1.28
N GLY A 262 -2.10 5.10 1.48
CA GLY A 262 -3.35 5.87 1.37
C GLY A 262 -3.81 6.01 -0.08
N LEU A 263 -5.11 5.90 -0.32
CA LEU A 263 -5.71 5.93 -1.67
C LEU A 263 -6.74 7.06 -1.84
N ILE A 264 -7.59 7.27 -0.83
CA ILE A 264 -8.67 8.27 -0.86
C ILE A 264 -8.74 8.93 0.51
N SER A 265 -8.71 10.26 0.59
CA SER A 265 -8.74 10.98 1.86
C SER A 265 -9.64 12.20 1.80
N CYS A 266 -10.32 12.50 2.91
CA CYS A 266 -11.11 13.71 3.06
C CYS A 266 -10.98 14.25 4.48
N LYS A 267 -10.90 15.58 4.61
CA LYS A 267 -10.85 16.27 5.91
C LYS A 267 -12.18 16.22 6.68
N THR A 268 -13.25 15.75 6.04
CA THR A 268 -14.61 15.69 6.60
C THR A 268 -15.16 14.26 6.56
N SER A 269 -16.33 14.04 7.15
CA SER A 269 -16.95 12.72 7.29
C SER A 269 -17.58 12.16 6.01
N LYS A 270 -17.13 12.66 4.84
CA LYS A 270 -17.69 12.37 3.51
C LYS A 270 -17.32 10.98 2.99
N ILE A 271 -16.31 10.32 3.57
CA ILE A 271 -15.94 8.94 3.21
C ILE A 271 -16.50 7.99 4.28
N LYS A 272 -17.23 6.96 3.84
CA LYS A 272 -17.80 5.91 4.69
C LYS A 272 -17.26 4.55 4.30
N GLY A 273 -16.76 3.80 5.27
CA GLY A 273 -16.39 2.40 5.07
C GLY A 273 -17.62 1.50 5.06
N ILE A 274 -17.78 0.68 4.02
CA ILE A 274 -18.81 -0.37 3.97
C ILE A 274 -18.13 -1.71 4.20
N LYS A 275 -18.39 -2.31 5.36
CA LYS A 275 -17.75 -3.58 5.73
C LYS A 275 -18.06 -4.67 4.70
N THR A 276 -17.02 -5.14 4.02
CA THR A 276 -17.07 -6.09 2.92
C THR A 276 -15.93 -7.08 3.09
N GLU A 277 -16.25 -8.37 3.27
CA GLU A 277 -15.27 -9.41 3.64
C GLU A 277 -14.12 -9.53 2.64
N ASP A 278 -14.40 -9.37 1.35
CA ASP A 278 -13.40 -9.52 0.28
C ASP A 278 -13.00 -8.17 -0.34
N ALA A 279 -12.97 -7.08 0.42
CA ALA A 279 -12.48 -5.80 -0.08
C ALA A 279 -10.95 -5.83 -0.22
N ASN A 280 -10.44 -6.54 -1.23
CA ASN A 280 -9.02 -6.77 -1.46
C ASN A 280 -8.64 -6.54 -2.94
N ILE A 281 -7.51 -5.88 -3.21
CA ILE A 281 -7.06 -5.57 -4.57
C ILE A 281 -6.73 -6.81 -5.40
N ALA A 282 -6.35 -7.93 -4.79
CA ALA A 282 -6.11 -9.20 -5.48
C ALA A 282 -7.37 -9.69 -6.20
N LYS A 283 -8.53 -9.57 -5.54
CA LYS A 283 -9.84 -9.89 -6.11
C LYS A 283 -10.22 -8.92 -7.22
N TYR A 284 -10.07 -7.62 -6.98
CA TYR A 284 -10.40 -6.59 -7.97
C TYR A 284 -9.50 -6.65 -9.22
N LEU A 285 -8.29 -7.17 -9.09
CA LEU A 285 -7.35 -7.36 -10.19
C LEU A 285 -7.35 -8.78 -10.77
N GLY A 286 -8.16 -9.69 -10.22
CA GLY A 286 -8.45 -11.01 -10.78
C GLY A 286 -7.32 -12.02 -10.60
N VAL A 287 -6.58 -11.97 -9.50
CA VAL A 287 -5.45 -12.87 -9.23
C VAL A 287 -5.66 -13.78 -8.01
N LYS A 288 -6.71 -13.56 -7.20
CA LYS A 288 -7.21 -14.45 -6.16
C LYS A 288 -8.73 -14.34 -6.05
#